data_AF-A0A3E0P325-F1
#
_entry.id   AF-A0A3E0P325-F1
#
_cell.length_a   1.000
_cell.length_b   1.000
_cell.length_c   1.000
_cell.angle_alpha   90.00
_cell.angle_beta   90.00
_cell.angle_gamma   90.00
#
_symmetry.space_group_name_H-M   'P 1'
#
loop_
_entity.id
_entity.type
_entity.pdbx_description
1 polymer ?
#
loop_
_entity_poly.entity_id
_entity_poly.type
_entity_poly.pdbx_seq_one_letter_code
_entity_poly.pdbx_strand_id
1 'polypeptide(L)'
;MATSQDPGCRDAALATALLLGIAIAFMGSGIALINQETCTGACEFFGLGLLYSGGPVSAIFGFFTDGVVFAWPLDIMLWVVLAFWAARMGAAGKRSTWAYVISILTLAIVFGFTLSQFVELAA
;
A
#
# COMPACT_ATOMS: atom_id res chain seq x y z
N MET A 1 -0.69 4.96 39.73
CA MET A 1 0.30 5.15 38.65
C MET A 1 -0.46 5.29 37.35
N ALA A 2 -0.65 6.52 36.87
CA ALA A 2 -1.28 6.75 35.58
C ALA A 2 -0.22 6.52 34.50
N THR A 3 -0.37 5.47 33.70
CA THR A 3 0.42 5.27 32.49
C THR A 3 -0.02 6.34 31.50
N SER A 4 0.67 7.48 31.47
CA SER A 4 0.54 8.46 30.39
C SER A 4 1.06 7.83 29.12
N GLN A 5 0.17 7.17 28.38
CA GLN A 5 0.45 6.62 27.07
C GLN A 5 0.73 7.80 26.15
N ASP A 6 1.98 7.97 25.72
CA ASP A 6 2.36 9.05 24.81
C ASP A 6 1.40 9.08 23.61
N PRO A 7 0.75 10.22 23.30
CA PRO A 7 -0.26 10.31 22.25
C PRO A 7 0.20 9.75 20.90
N GLY A 8 1.51 9.74 20.63
CA GLY A 8 2.08 9.24 19.38
C GLY A 8 2.18 7.72 19.25
N CYS A 9 2.30 6.95 20.35
CA CYS A 9 2.56 5.51 20.26
C CYS A 9 1.31 4.72 19.89
N ARG A 10 0.15 5.11 20.44
CA ARG A 10 -1.15 4.53 20.08
C ARG A 10 -1.50 4.83 18.62
N ASP A 11 -1.30 6.07 18.19
CA ASP A 11 -1.61 6.50 16.83
C ASP A 11 -0.69 5.83 15.80
N ALA A 12 0.60 5.65 16.12
CA ALA A 12 1.52 4.88 15.28
C ALA A 12 1.10 3.41 15.15
N ALA A 13 0.73 2.76 16.25
CA ALA A 13 0.26 1.38 16.23
C ALA A 13 -1.01 1.21 15.38
N LEU A 14 -1.99 2.11 15.56
CA LEU A 14 -3.24 2.09 14.80
C LEU A 14 -3.02 2.40 13.31
N ALA A 15 -2.20 3.40 12.99
CA ALA A 15 -1.83 3.72 11.61
C ALA A 15 -1.11 2.55 10.93
N THR A 16 -0.20 1.89 11.64
CA THR A 16 0.54 0.74 11.13
C THR A 16 -0.39 -0.43 10.87
N ALA A 17 -1.25 -0.77 11.83
CA ALA A 17 -2.21 -1.86 11.69
C ALA A 17 -3.17 -1.62 10.52
N LEU A 18 -3.65 -0.37 10.36
CA LEU A 18 -4.56 -0.02 9.29
C LEU A 18 -3.88 -0.05 7.92
N LEU A 19 -2.70 0.59 7.78
CA LEU A 19 -1.96 0.60 6.51
C LEU A 19 -1.55 -0.81 6.09
N LEU A 20 -0.99 -1.61 7.00
CA LEU A 20 -0.63 -3.00 6.69
C LEU A 20 -1.87 -3.85 6.40
N GLY A 21 -2.95 -3.71 7.17
CA GLY A 21 -4.18 -4.45 6.95
C GLY A 21 -4.77 -4.19 5.57
N ILE A 22 -4.81 -2.93 5.14
CA ILE A 22 -5.29 -2.54 3.81
C ILE A 22 -4.32 -3.01 2.73
N ALA A 23 -3.01 -2.88 2.93
CA ALA A 23 -2.01 -3.34 1.98
C ALA A 23 -2.10 -4.86 1.73
N ILE A 24 -2.25 -5.65 2.79
CA ILE A 24 -2.46 -7.11 2.69
C ILE A 24 -3.78 -7.41 1.99
N ALA A 25 -4.85 -6.70 2.32
CA ALA A 25 -6.15 -6.88 1.66
C ALA A 25 -6.07 -6.60 0.15
N PHE A 26 -5.34 -5.54 -0.25
CA PHE A 26 -5.12 -5.18 -1.65
C PHE A 26 -4.22 -6.19 -2.38
N MET A 27 -3.12 -6.63 -1.77
CA MET A 27 -2.30 -7.70 -2.36
C MET A 27 -3.12 -8.98 -2.52
N GLY A 28 -3.85 -9.40 -1.48
CA GLY A 28 -4.65 -10.62 -1.49
C GLY A 28 -5.76 -10.58 -2.54
N SER A 29 -6.49 -9.47 -2.65
CA SER A 29 -7.53 -9.31 -3.67
C SER A 29 -6.94 -9.23 -5.08
N GLY A 30 -5.82 -8.53 -5.26
CA GLY A 30 -5.10 -8.48 -6.52
C GLY A 30 -4.66 -9.85 -7.01
N ILE A 31 -3.99 -10.64 -6.16
CA ILE A 31 -3.58 -12.03 -6.45
C ILE A 31 -4.80 -12.89 -6.80
N ALA A 32 -5.88 -12.80 -6.01
CA ALA A 32 -7.09 -13.58 -6.23
C ALA A 32 -7.80 -13.25 -7.56
N LEU A 33 -7.67 -12.03 -8.06
CA LEU A 33 -8.20 -11.61 -9.35
C LEU A 33 -7.31 -12.12 -10.50
N ILE A 34 -6.00 -11.86 -10.46
CA ILE A 34 -5.09 -12.22 -11.57
C ILE A 34 -4.88 -13.72 -11.72
N ASN A 35 -5.09 -14.51 -10.67
CA ASN A 35 -4.89 -15.97 -10.71
C ASN A 35 -6.10 -16.73 -11.29
N GLN A 36 -7.08 -16.04 -11.88
CA GLN A 36 -8.20 -16.66 -12.56
C GLN A 36 -7.88 -16.88 -14.04
N GLU A 37 -8.16 -18.07 -14.57
CA GLU A 37 -7.83 -18.48 -15.94
C GLU A 37 -8.45 -17.61 -17.04
N THR A 38 -9.46 -16.79 -16.70
CA THR A 38 -10.18 -15.91 -17.62
C THR A 38 -10.01 -14.41 -17.28
N CYS A 39 -9.04 -14.04 -16.44
CA CYS A 39 -8.83 -12.64 -16.07
C CYS A 39 -8.08 -11.90 -17.19
N THR A 40 -8.83 -11.25 -18.08
CA THR A 40 -8.30 -10.41 -19.17
C THR A 40 -8.95 -9.04 -19.18
N GLY A 41 -8.24 -8.02 -19.68
CA GLY A 41 -8.76 -6.65 -19.81
C GLY A 41 -9.05 -6.02 -18.45
N ALA A 42 -10.28 -5.55 -18.23
CA ALA A 42 -10.64 -4.84 -16.99
C ALA A 42 -10.34 -5.65 -15.70
N CYS A 43 -10.51 -6.98 -15.72
CA CYS A 43 -10.18 -7.82 -14.56
C CYS A 43 -8.69 -7.75 -14.23
N GLU A 44 -7.84 -7.86 -15.26
CA GLU A 44 -6.39 -7.83 -15.14
C GLU A 44 -5.94 -6.44 -14.70
N PHE A 45 -6.53 -5.38 -15.26
CA PHE A 45 -6.30 -4.00 -14.84
C PHE A 45 -6.56 -3.77 -13.35
N PHE A 46 -7.72 -4.20 -12.86
CA PHE A 46 -8.09 -4.06 -11.45
C PHE A 46 -7.25 -4.97 -10.55
N GLY A 47 -6.96 -6.20 -11.00
CA GLY A 47 -6.13 -7.15 -10.27
C GLY A 47 -4.70 -6.64 -10.08
N LEU A 48 -4.06 -6.18 -11.14
CA LEU A 48 -2.73 -5.58 -11.11
C LEU A 48 -2.74 -4.25 -10.35
N GLY A 49 -3.75 -3.39 -10.56
CA GLY A 49 -3.87 -2.12 -9.84
C GLY A 49 -3.97 -2.33 -8.32
N LEU A 50 -4.77 -3.30 -7.88
CA LEU A 50 -4.89 -3.69 -6.47
C LEU A 50 -3.57 -4.28 -5.96
N LEU A 51 -2.97 -5.21 -6.70
CA LEU A 51 -1.69 -5.82 -6.33
C LEU A 51 -0.59 -4.77 -6.14
N TYR A 52 -0.45 -3.85 -7.09
CA TYR A 52 0.56 -2.80 -7.07
C TYR A 52 0.29 -1.72 -6.03
N SER A 53 -0.98 -1.45 -5.72
CA SER A 53 -1.35 -0.54 -4.62
C SER A 53 -1.05 -1.15 -3.25
N GLY A 54 -1.15 -2.48 -3.10
CA GLY A 54 -0.79 -3.18 -1.87
C GLY A 54 0.71 -3.40 -1.71
N GLY A 55 1.43 -3.65 -2.81
CA GLY A 55 2.88 -3.86 -2.85
C GLY A 55 3.59 -2.91 -3.81
N PRO A 56 3.77 -1.62 -3.47
CA PRO A 56 4.40 -0.65 -4.35
C PRO A 56 5.84 -0.99 -4.70
N VAL A 57 6.60 -1.55 -3.75
CA VAL A 57 7.99 -1.93 -3.98
C VAL A 57 8.05 -3.14 -4.91
N SER A 58 7.21 -4.15 -4.65
CA SER A 58 7.05 -5.30 -5.55
C SER A 58 6.65 -4.87 -6.96
N ALA A 59 5.76 -3.89 -7.10
CA ALA A 59 5.33 -3.34 -8.38
C ALA A 59 6.47 -2.66 -9.15
N ILE A 60 7.30 -1.86 -8.46
CA ILE A 60 8.47 -1.21 -9.08
C ILE A 60 9.44 -2.26 -9.61
N PHE A 61 9.76 -3.27 -8.80
CA PHE A 61 10.62 -4.35 -9.27
C PHE A 61 10.01 -5.06 -10.46
N GLY A 62 8.71 -5.37 -10.41
CA GLY A 62 8.07 -6.06 -11.51
C GLY A 62 8.03 -5.27 -12.81
N PHE A 63 7.89 -3.95 -12.74
CA PHE A 63 8.01 -3.06 -13.89
C PHE A 63 9.41 -3.08 -14.53
N PHE A 64 10.48 -3.20 -13.72
CA PHE A 64 11.86 -3.20 -14.24
C PHE A 64 12.36 -4.58 -14.68
N THR A 65 11.77 -5.66 -14.18
CA THR A 65 12.24 -7.04 -14.44
C THR A 65 11.33 -7.83 -15.38
N ASP A 66 10.31 -7.19 -15.98
CA ASP A 66 9.28 -7.84 -16.84
C ASP A 66 8.66 -9.09 -16.19
N GLY A 67 8.43 -9.06 -14.87
CA GLY A 67 7.93 -10.22 -14.13
C GLY A 67 7.41 -9.90 -12.74
N VAL A 68 6.67 -10.81 -12.11
CA VAL A 68 6.14 -10.56 -10.75
C VAL A 68 7.21 -10.86 -9.69
N VAL A 69 7.87 -9.82 -9.19
CA VAL A 69 8.84 -9.94 -8.09
C VAL A 69 8.15 -9.64 -6.76
N PHE A 70 8.02 -10.66 -5.91
CA PHE A 70 7.38 -10.52 -4.61
C PHE A 70 8.37 -10.08 -3.53
N ALA A 71 8.54 -8.77 -3.38
CA ALA A 71 9.44 -8.12 -2.42
C ALA A 71 8.76 -7.82 -1.07
N TRP A 72 7.92 -8.74 -0.60
CA TRP A 72 7.02 -8.53 0.55
C TRP A 72 7.64 -7.98 1.84
N PRO A 73 8.90 -8.28 2.24
CA PRO A 73 9.47 -7.69 3.45
C PRO A 73 9.75 -6.19 3.26
N LEU A 74 10.11 -5.78 2.03
CA LEU A 74 10.33 -4.38 1.70
C LEU A 74 9.02 -3.60 1.65
N ASP A 75 7.95 -4.20 1.15
CA ASP A 75 6.61 -3.59 1.20
C ASP A 75 6.15 -3.40 2.64
N ILE A 76 6.30 -4.42 3.51
CA ILE A 76 5.99 -4.29 4.94
C ILE A 76 6.79 -3.14 5.57
N MET A 77 8.10 -3.10 5.33
CA MET A 77 8.97 -2.04 5.84
C MET A 77 8.52 -0.66 5.36
N LEU A 78 8.15 -0.51 4.08
CA LEU A 78 7.61 0.73 3.53
C LEU A 78 6.36 1.18 4.30
N TRP A 79 5.37 0.30 4.45
CA TRP A 79 4.11 0.63 5.14
C TRP A 79 4.32 0.99 6.61
N VAL A 80 5.21 0.26 7.30
CA VAL A 80 5.57 0.56 8.70
C VAL A 80 6.24 1.93 8.79
N VAL A 81 7.25 2.21 7.95
CA VAL A 81 7.95 3.51 7.95
C VAL A 81 6.98 4.65 7.68
N LEU A 82 6.07 4.48 6.71
CA LEU A 82 5.04 5.48 6.38
C LEU A 82 4.05 5.69 7.52
N ALA A 83 3.69 4.64 8.26
CA ALA A 83 2.82 4.74 9.44
C ALA A 83 3.48 5.53 10.57
N PHE A 84 4.74 5.22 10.89
CA PHE A 84 5.51 5.97 11.89
C PHE A 84 5.70 7.43 11.47
N TRP A 85 5.96 7.67 10.19
CA TRP A 85 6.06 9.02 9.64
C TRP A 85 4.71 9.77 9.77
N ALA A 86 3.60 9.15 9.40
CA ALA A 86 2.26 9.75 9.54
C ALA A 86 1.93 10.11 11.00
N ALA A 87 2.23 9.21 11.94
CA ALA A 87 2.02 9.46 13.37
C ALA A 87 2.93 10.58 13.90
N ARG A 88 4.20 10.60 13.50
CA ARG A 88 5.14 11.68 13.85
C ARG A 88 4.67 13.03 13.32
N MET A 89 4.23 13.09 12.06
CA MET A 89 3.74 14.32 11.43
C MET A 89 2.42 14.79 12.04
N GLY A 90 1.52 13.87 12.39
CA GLY A 90 0.28 14.18 13.10
C GLY A 90 0.53 14.75 14.50
N ALA A 91 1.53 14.23 15.22
CA ALA A 91 1.92 14.75 16.53
C ALA A 91 2.63 16.11 16.46
N ALA A 92 3.40 16.37 15.40
CA ALA A 92 4.18 17.60 15.23
C ALA A 92 3.43 18.74 14.52
N GLY A 93 2.30 18.46 13.87
CA GLY A 93 1.64 19.37 12.94
C GLY A 93 0.24 19.83 13.35
N LYS A 94 -0.36 20.68 12.50
CA LYS A 94 -1.78 21.10 12.61
C LYS A 94 -2.76 20.13 11.96
N ARG A 95 -2.27 19.08 11.29
CA ARG A 95 -3.08 18.12 10.52
C ARG A 95 -3.12 16.79 11.28
N SER A 96 -4.26 16.12 11.28
CA SER A 96 -4.40 14.84 11.99
C SER A 96 -3.56 13.74 11.35
N THR A 97 -3.09 12.78 12.16
CA THR A 97 -2.44 11.53 11.70
C THR A 97 -3.27 10.85 10.60
N TRP A 98 -4.60 10.83 10.78
CA TRP A 98 -5.54 10.23 9.83
C TRP A 98 -5.53 10.89 8.45
N ALA A 99 -5.32 12.21 8.37
CA ALA A 99 -5.19 12.89 7.08
C ALA A 99 -3.95 12.40 6.31
N TYR A 100 -2.84 12.14 7.00
CA TYR A 100 -1.63 11.57 6.40
C TYR A 100 -1.85 10.11 5.97
N VAL A 101 -2.47 9.30 6.83
CA VAL A 101 -2.80 7.90 6.51
C VAL A 101 -3.68 7.81 5.26
N ILE A 102 -4.75 8.62 5.18
CA ILE A 102 -5.62 8.67 3.99
C ILE A 102 -4.82 9.11 2.76
N SER A 103 -3.98 10.15 2.88
CA SER A 103 -3.17 10.64 1.76
C SER A 103 -2.21 9.56 1.24
N ILE A 104 -1.57 8.80 2.14
CA ILE A 104 -0.68 7.68 1.80
C ILE A 104 -1.45 6.60 1.04
N LEU A 105 -2.63 6.21 1.53
CA LEU A 105 -3.48 5.21 0.86
C LEU A 105 -3.92 5.69 -0.52
N THR A 106 -4.36 6.95 -0.64
CA THR A 106 -4.75 7.53 -1.92
C THR A 106 -3.57 7.53 -2.90
N LEU A 107 -2.38 7.90 -2.45
CA LEU A 107 -1.17 7.87 -3.28
C LEU A 107 -0.82 6.46 -3.73
N ALA A 108 -0.90 5.46 -2.85
CA ALA A 108 -0.64 4.07 -3.20
C ALA A 108 -1.65 3.52 -4.23
N ILE A 109 -2.93 3.87 -4.09
CA ILE A 109 -3.96 3.53 -5.09
C ILE A 109 -3.64 4.18 -6.43
N VAL A 110 -3.42 5.49 -6.46
CA VAL A 110 -3.09 6.21 -7.70
C VAL A 110 -1.84 5.63 -8.35
N PHE A 111 -0.81 5.33 -7.55
CA PHE A 111 0.42 4.72 -8.02
C PHE A 111 0.19 3.34 -8.65
N GLY A 112 -0.52 2.45 -7.95
CA GLY A 112 -0.81 1.10 -8.43
C GLY A 112 -1.61 1.09 -9.73
N PHE A 113 -2.66 1.91 -9.81
CA PHE A 113 -3.48 2.05 -11.02
C PHE A 113 -2.73 2.72 -12.18
N THR A 114 -1.80 3.63 -11.89
CA THR A 114 -0.96 4.24 -12.93
C THR A 114 0.02 3.21 -13.51
N LEU A 115 0.63 2.37 -12.66
CA LEU A 115 1.50 1.30 -13.13
C LEU A 115 0.75 0.24 -13.93
N SER A 116 -0.47 -0.12 -13.54
CA SER A 116 -1.27 -1.09 -14.33
C SER A 116 -1.62 -0.56 -15.72
N GLN A 117 -1.85 0.76 -15.87
CA GLN A 117 -2.02 1.38 -17.20
C GLN A 117 -0.77 1.24 -18.08
N PHE A 118 0.43 1.36 -17.51
CA PHE A 118 1.67 1.18 -18.29
C PHE A 118 1.87 -0.26 -18.75
N VAL A 119 1.48 -1.24 -17.94
CA VAL A 119 1.54 -2.65 -18.32
C VAL A 119 0.56 -2.96 -19.45
N GLU A 120 -0.68 -2.45 -19.38
CA GLU A 120 -1.65 -2.62 -20.48
C GLU A 120 -1.21 -1.93 -21.78
N LEU A 121 -0.51 -0.79 -21.70
CA LEU A 121 0.00 -0.09 -22.88
C LEU A 121 1.22 -0.78 -23.51
N ALA A 122 1.93 -1.61 -22.75
CA ALA A 122 3.11 -2.34 -23.20
C ALA A 122 2.79 -3.74 -23.76
N ALA A 123 1.60 -4.27 -23.46
CA ALA A 123 1.08 -5.55 -23.96
C ALA A 123 0.39 -5.42 -25.32
#